data_AF-A0A3R8BC81-F1
#
_entry.id   AF-A0A3R8BC81-F1
#
_cell.length_a   1.000
_cell.length_b   1.000
_cell.length_c   1.000
_cell.angle_alpha   90.00
_cell.angle_beta   90.00
_cell.angle_gamma   90.00
#
_symmetry.space_group_name_H-M   'P 1'
#
loop_
_entity.id
_entity.type
_entity.pdbx_description
1 polymer ?
#
loop_
_entity_poly.entity_id
_entity_poly.type
_entity_poly.pdbx_seq_one_letter_code
_entity_poly.pdbx_strand_id
1 'polypeptide(L)'
;MPSIMPRLDKQALGLYLVFGPQDLRDHQTPEALIRAAVAGGVTCLQWRDKTAKASAPLPERVRSTEPLQALVRALGVPFLINDDVDLAAALQADGVHLGQDDLHPYRARQRLGTGSIIGWSVGTPTERERLDRLLHDHPETIDYIGVGPAFPTGTKSDAGAALGAAGINAVVAGLRLPRVAIGGINLDTLPQLADARVDGVAVVSALTRSADPKTAAQALRAVHTFAP
;
A
#
# COMPACT_ATOMS: atom_id res chain seq x y z
N MET A 1 26.13 14.68 -9.46
CA MET A 1 25.58 13.69 -8.52
C MET A 1 24.93 12.60 -9.35
N PRO A 2 25.13 11.29 -9.05
CA PRO A 2 24.42 10.27 -9.82
C PRO A 2 22.92 10.49 -9.58
N SER A 3 22.17 10.68 -10.66
CA SER A 3 20.71 10.70 -10.62
C SER A 3 20.27 9.29 -10.26
N ILE A 4 19.93 9.08 -8.99
CA ILE A 4 19.29 7.84 -8.55
C ILE A 4 17.88 7.89 -9.14
N MET A 5 17.60 7.00 -10.09
CA MET A 5 16.24 6.85 -10.62
C MET A 5 15.30 6.51 -9.45
N PRO A 6 14.11 7.11 -9.38
CA PRO A 6 13.17 6.79 -8.31
C PRO A 6 12.80 5.30 -8.37
N ARG A 7 12.89 4.62 -7.22
CA ARG A 7 12.51 3.19 -7.07
C ARG A 7 11.03 2.94 -7.31
N LEU A 8 10.21 3.98 -7.21
CA LEU A 8 8.77 3.95 -7.37
C LEU A 8 8.36 5.13 -8.24
N ASP A 9 7.72 4.84 -9.36
CA ASP A 9 6.93 5.84 -10.07
C ASP A 9 5.66 6.12 -9.26
N LYS A 10 5.38 7.39 -8.96
CA LYS A 10 4.16 7.79 -8.25
C LYS A 10 2.89 7.30 -8.97
N GLN A 11 2.92 7.10 -10.29
CA GLN A 11 1.80 6.54 -11.04
C GLN A 11 1.44 5.11 -10.60
N ALA A 12 2.40 4.34 -10.09
CA ALA A 12 2.13 3.03 -9.52
C ALA A 12 1.20 3.13 -8.30
N LEU A 13 1.19 4.25 -7.56
CA LEU A 13 0.31 4.44 -6.40
C LEU A 13 -1.12 4.81 -6.77
N GLY A 14 -1.44 5.08 -8.04
CA GLY A 14 -2.74 5.60 -8.46
C GLY A 14 -3.92 4.81 -7.88
N LEU A 15 -4.07 3.53 -8.23
CA LEU A 15 -5.02 2.66 -7.56
C LEU A 15 -4.30 1.46 -6.95
N TYR A 16 -4.17 1.49 -5.63
CA TYR A 16 -3.39 0.54 -4.86
C TYR A 16 -4.32 -0.44 -4.12
N LEU A 17 -4.27 -1.72 -4.48
CA LEU A 17 -5.03 -2.75 -3.76
C LEU A 17 -4.19 -3.37 -2.64
N VAL A 18 -4.70 -3.30 -1.41
CA VAL A 18 -4.17 -4.04 -0.25
C VAL A 18 -5.12 -5.17 0.08
N PHE A 19 -4.63 -6.41 0.20
CA PHE A 19 -5.48 -7.56 0.50
C PHE A 19 -4.69 -8.75 1.05
N GLY A 20 -5.35 -9.62 1.79
CA GLY A 20 -4.87 -10.97 2.08
C GLY A 20 -6.02 -11.97 2.20
N PRO A 21 -5.75 -13.21 2.64
CA PRO A 21 -6.76 -14.26 2.70
C PRO A 21 -7.99 -13.88 3.55
N GLN A 22 -7.80 -13.09 4.61
CA GLN A 22 -8.87 -12.63 5.49
C GLN A 22 -9.86 -11.65 4.82
N ASP A 23 -9.48 -11.03 3.70
CA ASP A 23 -10.29 -10.01 3.03
C ASP A 23 -11.13 -10.58 1.87
N LEU A 24 -10.87 -11.84 1.49
CA LEU A 24 -11.51 -12.50 0.36
C LEU A 24 -12.94 -12.94 0.71
N ARG A 25 -13.84 -12.86 -0.28
CA ARG A 25 -15.17 -13.46 -0.19
C ARG A 25 -15.09 -14.97 -0.30
N ASP A 26 -16.15 -15.65 0.14
CA ASP A 26 -16.30 -17.08 -0.05
C ASP A 26 -16.11 -17.45 -1.53
N HIS A 27 -15.34 -18.51 -1.77
CA HIS A 27 -15.00 -19.04 -3.11
C HIS A 27 -14.19 -18.10 -4.01
N GLN A 28 -13.76 -16.93 -3.54
CA GLN A 28 -12.83 -16.07 -4.27
C GLN A 28 -11.39 -16.49 -4.00
N THR A 29 -10.60 -16.69 -5.05
CA THR A 29 -9.16 -16.94 -4.91
C THR A 29 -8.36 -15.64 -5.03
N PRO A 30 -7.18 -15.55 -4.38
CA PRO A 30 -6.26 -14.42 -4.57
C PRO A 30 -5.97 -14.15 -6.05
N GLU A 31 -5.74 -15.18 -6.86
CA GLU A 31 -5.38 -15.06 -8.27
C GLU A 31 -6.52 -14.46 -9.10
N ALA A 32 -7.76 -14.89 -8.84
CA ALA A 32 -8.93 -14.35 -9.52
C ALA A 32 -9.14 -12.87 -9.20
N LEU A 33 -8.98 -12.49 -7.93
CA LEU A 33 -9.04 -11.08 -7.51
C LEU A 33 -7.94 -10.26 -8.17
N ILE A 34 -6.67 -10.71 -8.13
CA ILE A 34 -5.53 -10.03 -8.74
C ILE A 34 -5.78 -9.75 -10.22
N ARG A 35 -6.17 -10.78 -10.98
CA ARG A 35 -6.40 -10.64 -12.43
C ARG A 35 -7.53 -9.66 -12.72
N ALA A 36 -8.65 -9.75 -12.00
CA ALA A 36 -9.77 -8.84 -12.19
C ALA A 36 -9.42 -7.40 -11.83
N ALA A 37 -8.76 -7.20 -10.69
CA ALA A 37 -8.39 -5.88 -10.19
C ALA A 37 -7.38 -5.17 -11.11
N VAL A 38 -6.32 -5.86 -11.55
CA VAL A 38 -5.33 -5.29 -12.48
C VAL A 38 -5.97 -5.02 -13.85
N ALA A 39 -6.80 -5.92 -14.37
CA ALA A 39 -7.56 -5.67 -15.60
C ALA A 39 -8.55 -4.49 -15.50
N GLY A 40 -8.90 -4.08 -14.28
CA GLY A 40 -9.72 -2.90 -14.01
C GLY A 40 -8.92 -1.62 -13.76
N GLY A 41 -7.60 -1.69 -13.71
CA GLY A 41 -6.72 -0.53 -13.57
C GLY A 41 -6.07 -0.35 -12.20
N VAL A 42 -6.00 -1.40 -11.37
CA VAL A 42 -5.09 -1.41 -10.21
C VAL A 42 -3.65 -1.33 -10.71
N THR A 43 -2.86 -0.44 -10.10
CA THR A 43 -1.49 -0.10 -10.50
C THR A 43 -0.43 -0.55 -9.49
N CYS A 44 -0.82 -1.00 -8.30
CA CYS A 44 0.06 -1.56 -7.28
C CYS A 44 -0.72 -2.54 -6.38
N LEU A 45 -0.05 -3.59 -5.90
CA LEU A 45 -0.63 -4.61 -5.04
C LEU A 45 0.19 -4.80 -3.77
N GLN A 46 -0.50 -4.93 -2.63
CA GLN A 46 0.10 -5.28 -1.35
C GLN A 46 -0.50 -6.58 -0.85
N TRP A 47 0.36 -7.57 -0.61
CA TRP A 47 -0.01 -8.79 0.07
C TRP A 47 0.04 -8.62 1.58
N ARG A 48 -1.13 -8.68 2.21
CA ARG A 48 -1.35 -8.50 3.64
C ARG A 48 -1.96 -9.74 4.26
N ASP A 49 -1.18 -10.79 4.47
CA ASP A 49 -1.65 -11.96 5.21
C ASP A 49 -1.62 -11.68 6.73
N LYS A 50 -2.79 -11.70 7.37
CA LYS A 50 -2.93 -11.59 8.83
C LYS A 50 -3.52 -12.86 9.46
N THR A 51 -3.51 -13.96 8.72
CA THR A 51 -4.01 -15.26 9.19
C THR A 51 -2.94 -16.03 9.97
N ALA A 52 -3.28 -17.21 10.50
CA ALA A 52 -2.30 -18.09 11.14
C ALA A 52 -1.11 -18.45 10.23
N LYS A 53 -1.30 -18.44 8.90
CA LYS A 53 -0.22 -18.67 7.93
C LYS A 53 0.83 -17.55 7.95
N ALA A 54 0.47 -16.33 8.34
CA ALA A 54 1.42 -15.24 8.51
C ALA A 54 2.44 -15.52 9.62
N SER A 55 2.07 -16.33 10.62
CA SER A 55 2.94 -16.81 11.71
C SER A 55 3.67 -18.12 11.39
N ALA A 56 3.47 -18.70 10.20
CA ALA A 56 4.15 -19.92 9.80
C ALA A 56 5.67 -19.67 9.58
N PRO A 57 6.51 -20.72 9.60
CA PRO A 57 7.92 -20.59 9.29
C PRO A 57 8.17 -19.95 7.91
N LEU A 58 9.23 -19.17 7.78
CA LEU A 58 9.58 -18.44 6.55
C LEU A 58 9.50 -19.29 5.27
N PRO A 59 10.04 -20.53 5.19
CA PRO A 59 9.97 -21.34 3.98
C PRO A 59 8.54 -21.66 3.51
N GLU A 60 7.59 -21.81 4.44
CA GLU A 60 6.20 -22.06 4.11
C GLU A 60 5.52 -20.81 3.56
N ARG A 61 5.78 -19.65 4.18
CA ARG A 61 5.25 -18.36 3.73
C ARG A 61 5.80 -17.97 2.36
N VAL A 62 7.07 -18.26 2.09
CA VAL A 62 7.68 -18.12 0.75
C VAL A 62 6.91 -18.98 -0.25
N ARG A 63 6.77 -20.29 0.02
CA ARG A 63 6.07 -21.23 -0.87
C ARG A 63 4.62 -20.82 -1.17
N SER A 64 3.90 -20.25 -0.20
CA SER A 64 2.52 -19.81 -0.42
C SER A 64 2.40 -18.48 -1.17
N THR A 65 3.40 -17.62 -1.10
CA THR A 65 3.33 -16.24 -1.63
C THR A 65 4.01 -16.11 -3.00
N GLU A 66 5.05 -16.90 -3.27
CA GLU A 66 5.80 -16.88 -4.54
C GLU A 66 4.92 -17.02 -5.80
N PRO A 67 3.90 -17.91 -5.85
CA PRO A 67 3.02 -17.99 -7.02
C PRO A 67 2.22 -16.70 -7.27
N LEU A 68 1.83 -15.99 -6.21
CA LEU A 68 1.11 -14.71 -6.32
C LEU A 68 2.04 -13.62 -6.83
N GLN A 69 3.28 -13.55 -6.32
CA GLN A 69 4.28 -12.62 -6.82
C GLN A 69 4.59 -12.86 -8.31
N ALA A 70 4.76 -14.12 -8.71
CA ALA A 70 5.01 -14.47 -10.11
C ALA A 70 3.86 -14.02 -11.03
N LEU A 71 2.61 -14.22 -10.58
CA LEU A 71 1.42 -13.73 -11.29
C LEU A 71 1.42 -12.21 -11.41
N VAL A 72 1.63 -11.48 -10.30
CA VAL A 72 1.61 -10.02 -10.29
C VAL A 72 2.71 -9.42 -11.16
N ARG A 73 3.93 -10.00 -11.09
CA ARG A 73 5.05 -9.62 -11.95
C ARG A 73 4.73 -9.79 -13.43
N ALA A 74 4.07 -10.89 -13.80
CA ALA A 74 3.63 -11.12 -15.18
C ALA A 74 2.56 -10.12 -15.66
N LEU A 75 1.83 -9.49 -14.73
CA LEU A 75 0.85 -8.43 -15.01
C LEU A 75 1.47 -7.03 -15.02
N GLY A 76 2.75 -6.88 -14.67
CA GLY A 76 3.50 -5.63 -14.81
C GLY A 76 3.18 -4.55 -13.78
N VAL A 77 2.66 -4.92 -12.60
CA VAL A 77 2.45 -3.98 -11.48
C VAL A 77 3.32 -4.36 -10.28
N PRO A 78 3.75 -3.41 -9.44
CA PRO A 78 4.55 -3.72 -8.25
C PRO A 78 3.79 -4.58 -7.24
N PHE A 79 4.51 -5.52 -6.61
CA PHE A 79 4.04 -6.39 -5.55
C PHE A 79 4.79 -6.14 -4.24
N LEU A 80 4.09 -5.57 -3.27
CA LEU A 80 4.64 -5.20 -1.96
C LEU A 80 4.18 -6.19 -0.89
N ILE A 81 5.07 -6.52 0.05
CA ILE A 81 4.72 -7.33 1.22
C ILE A 81 4.34 -6.40 2.38
N ASN A 82 3.26 -6.71 3.09
CA ASN A 82 2.88 -5.97 4.29
C ASN A 82 3.69 -6.48 5.50
N ASP A 83 4.36 -5.57 6.21
CA ASP A 83 5.06 -5.70 7.50
C ASP A 83 6.29 -6.65 7.51
N ASP A 84 6.24 -7.75 6.78
CA ASP A 84 7.21 -8.84 6.84
C ASP A 84 8.43 -8.61 5.93
N VAL A 85 9.43 -7.93 6.49
CA VAL A 85 10.70 -7.62 5.83
C VAL A 85 11.49 -8.87 5.46
N ASP A 86 11.44 -9.94 6.26
CA ASP A 86 12.18 -11.17 5.97
C ASP A 86 11.55 -11.97 4.83
N LEU A 87 10.21 -11.99 4.75
CA LEU A 87 9.50 -12.55 3.60
C LEU A 87 9.80 -11.76 2.32
N ALA A 88 9.75 -10.42 2.40
CA ALA A 88 10.11 -9.56 1.27
C ALA A 88 11.54 -9.82 0.77
N ALA A 89 12.49 -9.97 1.70
CA ALA A 89 13.88 -10.27 1.38
C ALA A 89 14.04 -11.66 0.74
N ALA A 90 13.40 -12.69 1.31
CA ALA A 90 13.49 -14.06 0.82
C ALA A 90 12.89 -14.24 -0.57
N LEU A 91 11.81 -13.50 -0.86
CA LEU A 91 11.14 -13.51 -2.15
C LEU A 91 11.75 -12.56 -3.20
N GLN A 92 12.69 -11.69 -2.79
CA GLN A 92 13.12 -10.55 -3.60
C GLN A 92 11.91 -9.78 -4.16
N ALA A 93 10.94 -9.51 -3.27
CA ALA A 93 9.75 -8.75 -3.63
C ALA A 93 10.13 -7.31 -4.02
N ASP A 94 9.24 -6.64 -4.75
CA ASP A 94 9.50 -5.27 -5.21
C ASP A 94 9.62 -4.29 -4.03
N GLY A 95 9.02 -4.64 -2.88
CA GLY A 95 9.21 -3.89 -1.64
C GLY A 95 8.33 -4.32 -0.47
N VAL A 96 8.28 -3.46 0.53
CA VAL A 96 7.51 -3.64 1.76
C VAL A 96 6.72 -2.38 2.11
N HIS A 97 5.56 -2.55 2.73
CA HIS A 97 4.87 -1.46 3.43
C HIS A 97 4.86 -1.77 4.93
N LEU A 98 5.20 -0.78 5.75
CA LEU A 98 5.37 -0.92 7.19
C LEU A 98 4.36 -0.04 7.95
N GLY A 99 3.84 -0.56 9.05
CA GLY A 99 3.19 0.20 10.11
C GLY A 99 4.18 0.84 11.09
N GLN A 100 3.64 1.45 12.14
CA GLN A 100 4.43 2.12 13.17
C GLN A 100 5.01 1.17 14.22
N ASP A 101 4.41 -0.01 14.39
CA ASP A 101 4.84 -1.04 15.35
C ASP A 101 5.68 -2.16 14.70
N ASP A 102 5.90 -2.09 13.39
CA ASP A 102 6.71 -3.05 12.64
C ASP A 102 8.21 -2.71 12.71
N LEU A 103 9.04 -3.47 11.98
CA LEU A 103 10.46 -3.18 11.87
C LEU A 103 10.67 -1.75 11.37
N HIS A 104 11.41 -0.94 12.13
CA HIS A 104 11.64 0.47 11.78
C HIS A 104 12.20 0.63 10.35
N PRO A 105 11.70 1.58 9.53
CA PRO A 105 12.06 1.67 8.11
C PRO A 105 13.57 1.77 7.84
N TYR A 106 14.32 2.44 8.72
CA TYR A 106 15.78 2.50 8.63
C TYR A 106 16.42 1.10 8.65
N ARG A 107 15.94 0.21 9.53
CA ARG A 107 16.41 -1.18 9.61
C ARG A 107 15.94 -2.00 8.42
N ALA A 108 14.70 -1.79 7.97
CA ALA A 108 14.19 -2.41 6.75
C ALA A 108 15.05 -2.04 5.53
N ARG A 109 15.45 -0.77 5.39
CA ARG A 109 16.35 -0.29 4.33
C ARG A 109 17.73 -0.96 4.39
N GLN A 110 18.29 -1.12 5.59
CA GLN A 110 19.56 -1.85 5.77
C GLN A 110 19.44 -3.32 5.36
N ARG A 111 18.28 -3.95 5.59
CA ARG A 111 18.03 -5.35 5.30
C ARG A 111 17.74 -5.62 3.82
N LEU A 112 16.96 -4.76 3.18
CA LEU A 112 16.47 -4.91 1.81
C LEU A 112 17.39 -4.25 0.76
N GLY A 113 18.30 -3.38 1.21
CA GLY A 113 19.20 -2.65 0.33
C GLY A 113 18.52 -1.47 -0.39
N THR A 114 19.25 -0.85 -1.31
CA THR A 114 18.84 0.39 -1.96
C THR A 114 17.88 0.20 -3.14
N GLY A 115 17.54 -1.03 -3.52
CA GLY A 115 16.66 -1.32 -4.66
C GLY A 115 15.18 -1.48 -4.30
N SER A 116 14.86 -1.95 -3.10
CA SER A 116 13.47 -2.25 -2.71
C SER A 116 12.65 -1.00 -2.41
N ILE A 117 11.37 -1.02 -2.74
CA ILE A 117 10.40 0.02 -2.36
C ILE A 117 10.08 -0.12 -0.86
N ILE A 118 10.10 0.97 -0.11
CA ILE A 118 9.67 0.99 1.29
C ILE A 118 8.60 2.05 1.50
N GLY A 119 7.39 1.60 1.86
CA GLY A 119 6.30 2.46 2.29
C GLY A 119 6.19 2.51 3.81
N TRP A 120 5.70 3.63 4.35
CA TRP A 120 5.43 3.76 5.78
C TRP A 120 4.06 4.39 6.05
N SER A 121 3.30 3.80 6.97
CA SER A 121 2.01 4.34 7.42
C SER A 121 2.20 5.57 8.31
N VAL A 122 1.46 6.65 8.05
CA VAL A 122 1.44 7.88 8.86
C VAL A 122 0.02 8.43 8.94
N GLY A 123 -0.53 8.54 10.14
CA GLY A 123 -1.90 8.97 10.41
C GLY A 123 -2.03 10.01 11.52
N THR A 124 -1.01 10.18 12.36
CA THR A 124 -1.08 11.11 13.51
C THR A 124 0.04 12.15 13.50
N PRO A 125 -0.10 13.27 14.24
CA PRO A 125 0.97 14.26 14.40
C PRO A 125 2.27 13.64 14.93
N THR A 126 2.18 12.74 15.92
CA THR A 126 3.34 12.06 16.48
C THR A 126 4.07 11.20 15.44
N GLU A 127 3.32 10.50 14.59
CA GLU A 127 3.91 9.70 13.51
C GLU A 127 4.51 10.58 12.42
N ARG A 128 3.91 11.74 12.15
CA ARG A 128 4.48 12.73 11.24
C ARG A 128 5.80 13.28 11.76
N GLU A 129 5.92 13.57 13.05
CA GLU A 129 7.20 13.98 13.65
C GLU A 129 8.27 12.88 13.55
N ARG A 130 7.88 11.60 13.71
CA ARG A 130 8.80 10.46 13.49
C ARG A 130 9.26 10.38 12.04
N LEU A 131 8.35 10.60 11.09
CA LEU A 131 8.67 10.70 9.67
C LEU A 131 9.66 11.83 9.41
N ASP A 132 9.39 13.04 9.89
CA ASP A 132 10.26 14.19 9.66
C ASP A 132 11.67 13.96 10.20
N ARG A 133 11.80 13.35 11.40
CA ARG A 133 13.11 12.94 11.95
C ARG A 133 13.81 11.91 11.07
N LEU A 134 13.10 10.88 10.63
CA LEU A 134 13.68 9.86 9.75
C LEU A 134 14.19 10.46 8.44
N LEU A 135 13.43 11.35 7.82
CA LEU A 135 13.83 11.98 6.55
C LEU A 135 14.95 13.00 6.72
N HIS A 136 15.05 13.63 7.90
CA HIS A 136 16.17 14.50 8.23
C HIS A 136 17.48 13.69 8.34
N ASP A 137 17.46 12.62 9.13
CA ASP A 137 18.66 11.81 9.41
C ASP A 137 19.02 10.90 8.23
N HIS A 138 18.03 10.38 7.52
CA HIS A 138 18.15 9.33 6.50
C HIS A 138 17.17 9.52 5.33
N PRO A 139 17.38 10.52 4.45
CA PRO A 139 16.41 11.01 3.46
C PRO A 139 15.94 9.99 2.41
N GLU A 140 16.73 8.93 2.17
CA GLU A 140 16.44 7.90 1.16
C GLU A 140 15.92 6.59 1.78
N THR A 141 15.47 6.64 3.04
CA THR A 141 15.02 5.43 3.74
C THR A 141 13.72 4.88 3.15
N ILE A 142 12.74 5.74 2.89
CA ILE A 142 11.41 5.37 2.39
C ILE A 142 11.13 6.02 1.04
N ASP A 143 10.20 5.44 0.31
CA ASP A 143 9.86 5.81 -1.07
C ASP A 143 8.46 6.38 -1.19
N TYR A 144 7.56 6.08 -0.25
CA TYR A 144 6.23 6.67 -0.17
C TYR A 144 5.64 6.56 1.23
N ILE A 145 4.54 7.26 1.48
CA ILE A 145 3.73 7.09 2.70
C ILE A 145 2.29 6.69 2.41
N GLY A 146 1.73 5.85 3.27
CA GLY A 146 0.30 5.60 3.36
C GLY A 146 -0.32 6.51 4.40
N VAL A 147 -1.25 7.37 4.01
CA VAL A 147 -1.86 8.37 4.90
C VAL A 147 -3.31 7.99 5.20
N GLY A 148 -3.61 7.80 6.48
CA GLY A 148 -4.96 7.42 6.86
C GLY A 148 -5.15 7.14 8.35
N PRO A 149 -6.35 6.72 8.73
CA PRO A 149 -7.48 6.41 7.86
C PRO A 149 -8.13 7.68 7.30
N ALA A 150 -8.44 7.70 6.00
CA ALA A 150 -9.15 8.80 5.37
C ALA A 150 -10.59 8.91 5.89
N PHE A 151 -11.26 7.77 6.01
CA PHE A 151 -12.64 7.62 6.51
C PHE A 151 -12.70 6.46 7.52
N PRO A 152 -13.77 6.37 8.34
CA PRO A 152 -13.95 5.25 9.26
C PRO A 152 -13.87 3.91 8.50
N THR A 153 -13.15 2.95 9.08
CA THR A 153 -12.95 1.62 8.47
C THR A 153 -12.92 0.53 9.53
N GLY A 154 -13.48 -0.63 9.20
CA GLY A 154 -13.38 -1.85 10.02
C GLY A 154 -12.27 -2.81 9.58
N THR A 155 -11.50 -2.50 8.53
CA THR A 155 -10.49 -3.43 7.97
C THR A 155 -9.24 -3.55 8.86
N LYS A 156 -8.93 -2.50 9.62
CA LYS A 156 -7.80 -2.45 10.56
C LYS A 156 -8.34 -1.98 11.91
N SER A 157 -8.25 -2.82 12.94
CA SER A 157 -8.86 -2.59 14.26
C SER A 157 -8.27 -1.39 15.01
N ASP A 158 -7.03 -1.03 14.68
CA ASP A 158 -6.23 0.06 15.25
C ASP A 158 -6.13 1.27 14.32
N ALA A 159 -7.04 1.42 13.34
CA ALA A 159 -6.95 2.51 12.36
C ALA A 159 -7.00 3.91 13.00
N GLY A 160 -7.63 4.12 14.15
CA GLY A 160 -7.75 5.44 14.77
C GLY A 160 -8.80 6.34 14.11
N ALA A 161 -8.74 7.64 14.40
CA ALA A 161 -9.75 8.61 13.95
C ALA A 161 -9.61 8.94 12.46
N ALA A 162 -10.74 9.08 11.76
CA ALA A 162 -10.77 9.47 10.36
C ALA A 162 -10.24 10.90 10.16
N LEU A 163 -9.31 11.07 9.21
CA LEU A 163 -8.66 12.34 8.93
C LEU A 163 -9.45 13.24 7.98
N GLY A 164 -10.18 12.65 7.03
CA GLY A 164 -10.73 13.36 5.87
C GLY A 164 -9.64 14.04 5.03
N ALA A 165 -10.05 14.78 4.00
CA ALA A 165 -9.13 15.48 3.10
C ALA A 165 -8.26 16.52 3.83
N ALA A 166 -8.84 17.28 4.77
CA ALA A 166 -8.12 18.30 5.52
C ALA A 166 -7.03 17.73 6.43
N GLY A 167 -7.33 16.64 7.16
CA GLY A 167 -6.34 15.96 8.01
C GLY A 167 -5.23 15.33 7.18
N ILE A 168 -5.56 14.70 6.04
CA ILE A 168 -4.56 14.21 5.09
C ILE A 168 -3.64 15.35 4.63
N ASN A 169 -4.21 16.49 4.23
CA ASN A 169 -3.45 17.66 3.78
C ASN A 169 -2.52 18.20 4.85
N ALA A 170 -2.93 18.21 6.12
CA ALA A 170 -2.07 18.58 7.23
C ALA A 170 -0.90 17.59 7.39
N VAL A 171 -1.17 16.29 7.33
CA VAL A 171 -0.14 15.24 7.43
C VAL A 171 0.85 15.30 6.27
N VAL A 172 0.41 15.63 5.04
CA VAL A 172 1.32 15.64 3.88
C VAL A 172 1.99 16.99 3.61
N ALA A 173 1.66 18.03 4.38
CA ALA A 173 2.18 19.37 4.17
C ALA A 173 3.71 19.41 4.19
N GLY A 174 4.31 19.96 3.13
CA GLY A 174 5.76 20.09 2.99
C GLY A 174 6.50 18.83 2.52
N LEU A 175 5.83 17.68 2.42
CA LEU A 175 6.47 16.43 1.97
C LEU A 175 6.67 16.42 0.45
N ARG A 176 7.81 15.88 0.02
CA ARG A 176 8.13 15.65 -1.40
C ARG A 176 7.95 14.20 -1.85
N LEU A 177 7.77 13.28 -0.91
CA LEU A 177 7.58 11.86 -1.19
C LEU A 177 6.20 11.58 -1.78
N PRO A 178 6.07 10.61 -2.70
CA PRO A 178 4.79 10.05 -3.10
C PRO A 178 3.93 9.66 -1.89
N ARG A 179 2.61 9.85 -1.98
CA ARG A 179 1.69 9.55 -0.89
C ARG A 179 0.36 8.99 -1.39
N VAL A 180 -0.16 8.02 -0.66
CA VAL A 180 -1.41 7.34 -0.98
C VAL A 180 -2.38 7.49 0.18
N ALA A 181 -3.62 7.95 -0.07
CA ALA A 181 -4.65 7.93 0.98
C ALA A 181 -5.14 6.50 1.18
N ILE A 182 -5.40 6.08 2.43
CA ILE A 182 -5.93 4.75 2.74
C ILE A 182 -6.98 4.83 3.86
N GLY A 183 -7.90 3.87 3.90
CA GLY A 183 -8.87 3.69 4.99
C GLY A 183 -10.25 4.22 4.65
N GLY A 184 -11.21 3.31 4.50
CA GLY A 184 -12.62 3.63 4.24
C GLY A 184 -12.90 4.23 2.86
N ILE A 185 -11.95 4.12 1.93
CA ILE A 185 -12.07 4.62 0.56
C ILE A 185 -12.88 3.64 -0.30
N ASN A 186 -13.94 4.13 -0.93
CA ASN A 186 -14.82 3.44 -1.89
C ASN A 186 -15.42 4.47 -2.87
N LEU A 187 -16.35 4.06 -3.74
CA LEU A 187 -16.95 4.97 -4.75
C LEU A 187 -17.75 6.13 -4.14
N ASP A 188 -18.30 5.96 -2.94
CA ASP A 188 -19.11 6.99 -2.26
C ASP A 188 -18.22 8.00 -1.51
N THR A 189 -17.06 7.55 -1.02
CA THR A 189 -16.15 8.38 -0.21
C THR A 189 -15.01 8.99 -1.01
N LEU A 190 -14.58 8.37 -2.12
CA LEU A 190 -13.49 8.87 -2.96
C LEU A 190 -13.72 10.30 -3.48
N PRO A 191 -14.93 10.72 -3.92
CA PRO A 191 -15.16 12.10 -4.34
C PRO A 191 -14.87 13.14 -3.25
N GLN A 192 -14.99 12.76 -1.98
CA GLN A 192 -14.74 13.66 -0.84
C GLN A 192 -13.23 13.89 -0.61
N LEU A 193 -12.36 13.17 -1.31
CA LEU A 193 -10.90 13.38 -1.32
C LEU A 193 -10.43 14.21 -2.53
N ALA A 194 -11.32 14.88 -3.26
CA ALA A 194 -10.94 15.69 -4.42
C ALA A 194 -9.86 16.74 -4.11
N ASP A 195 -9.90 17.34 -2.92
CA ASP A 195 -8.92 18.35 -2.48
C ASP A 195 -7.74 17.74 -1.68
N ALA A 196 -7.69 16.41 -1.53
CA ALA A 196 -6.59 15.75 -0.85
C ALA A 196 -5.35 15.74 -1.75
N ARG A 197 -4.22 16.21 -1.22
CA ARG A 197 -2.94 16.30 -1.93
C ARG A 197 -2.23 14.95 -1.88
N VAL A 198 -2.79 13.96 -2.58
CA VAL A 198 -2.24 12.60 -2.68
C VAL A 198 -1.97 12.21 -4.13
N ASP A 199 -1.03 11.29 -4.32
CA ASP A 199 -0.63 10.76 -5.63
C ASP A 199 -1.45 9.50 -6.01
N GLY A 200 -2.28 9.02 -5.08
CA GLY A 200 -2.93 7.72 -5.17
C GLY A 200 -3.99 7.50 -4.10
N VAL A 201 -4.81 6.46 -4.28
CA VAL A 201 -5.62 5.89 -3.20
C VAL A 201 -5.40 4.39 -3.08
N ALA A 202 -5.38 3.92 -1.83
CA ALA A 202 -5.31 2.52 -1.48
C ALA A 202 -6.67 2.04 -0.94
N VAL A 203 -7.10 0.90 -1.45
CA VAL A 203 -8.40 0.30 -1.16
C VAL A 203 -8.25 -1.16 -0.76
N VAL A 204 -9.19 -1.64 0.06
CA VAL A 204 -9.29 -3.04 0.46
C VAL A 204 -10.68 -3.55 0.09
N SER A 205 -11.66 -3.32 0.97
CA SER A 205 -13.02 -3.84 0.84
C SER A 205 -13.75 -3.37 -0.41
N ALA A 206 -13.43 -2.18 -0.94
CA ALA A 206 -14.02 -1.68 -2.18
C ALA A 206 -13.76 -2.60 -3.39
N LEU A 207 -12.68 -3.38 -3.37
CA LEU A 207 -12.39 -4.37 -4.40
C LEU A 207 -12.57 -5.80 -3.91
N THR A 208 -12.07 -6.14 -2.72
CA THR A 208 -12.16 -7.53 -2.22
C THR A 208 -13.60 -7.97 -1.98
N ARG A 209 -14.48 -7.05 -1.56
CA ARG A 209 -15.91 -7.34 -1.31
C ARG A 209 -16.81 -7.04 -2.51
N SER A 210 -16.26 -6.54 -3.62
CA SER A 210 -17.02 -6.31 -4.84
C SER A 210 -17.39 -7.63 -5.52
N ALA A 211 -18.63 -7.74 -6.00
CA ALA A 211 -19.07 -8.85 -6.85
C ALA A 211 -18.25 -8.93 -8.15
N ASP A 212 -17.87 -7.77 -8.69
CA ASP A 212 -17.03 -7.60 -9.87
C ASP A 212 -15.87 -6.63 -9.55
N PRO A 213 -14.70 -7.14 -9.13
CA PRO A 213 -13.54 -6.30 -8.81
C PRO A 213 -13.01 -5.51 -10.01
N LYS A 214 -13.19 -6.01 -11.23
CA LYS A 214 -12.73 -5.32 -12.45
C LYS A 214 -13.54 -4.06 -12.66
N THR A 215 -14.87 -4.19 -12.69
CA THR A 215 -15.77 -3.04 -12.86
C THR A 215 -15.63 -2.03 -11.72
N ALA A 216 -15.46 -2.50 -10.48
CA ALA A 216 -15.23 -1.62 -9.33
C ALA A 216 -13.92 -0.83 -9.44
N ALA A 217 -12.82 -1.48 -9.87
CA ALA A 217 -11.54 -0.79 -10.10
C ALA A 217 -11.64 0.25 -11.22
N GLN A 218 -12.35 -0.07 -12.32
CA GLN A 218 -12.59 0.87 -13.42
C GLN A 218 -13.36 2.11 -12.95
N ALA A 219 -14.40 1.91 -12.13
CA ALA A 219 -15.17 3.01 -11.57
C ALA A 219 -14.32 3.89 -10.64
N LEU A 220 -13.48 3.30 -9.78
CA LEU A 220 -12.57 4.06 -8.91
C LEU A 220 -11.57 4.89 -9.72
N ARG A 221 -11.00 4.30 -10.79
CA ARG A 221 -10.09 5.01 -11.71
C ARG A 221 -10.76 6.16 -12.45
N ALA A 222 -12.05 6.04 -12.77
CA ALA A 222 -12.80 7.07 -13.48
C ALA A 222 -13.12 8.29 -12.58
N VAL A 223 -13.36 8.06 -11.28
CA VAL A 223 -13.65 9.13 -10.32
C VAL A 223 -12.42 9.98 -10.01
N HIS A 224 -11.22 9.39 -10.10
CA HIS A 224 -10.00 10.09 -9.72
C HIS A 224 -8.86 9.85 -10.73
N THR A 225 -8.64 10.83 -11.60
CA THR A 225 -7.42 10.94 -12.40
C THR A 225 -6.31 11.54 -11.55
N PHE A 226 -5.44 10.69 -11.02
CA PHE A 226 -4.20 11.13 -10.35
C PHE A 226 -3.36 11.92 -11.35
N ALA A 227 -3.03 13.17 -10.98
CA ALA A 227 -2.24 14.04 -11.84
C ALA A 227 -0.87 13.39 -12.17
N PRO A 228 -0.45 13.39 -13.45
CA PRO A 228 0.80 12.78 -13.87
C PRO A 228 2.02 13.36 -13.18
#